data_AF-A0A6B3IQG9-F1
#
_entry.id   AF-A0A6B3IQG9-F1
#
_cell.length_a   1.000
_cell.length_b   1.000
_cell.length_c   1.000
_cell.angle_alpha   90.00
_cell.angle_beta   90.00
_cell.angle_gamma   90.00
#
_symmetry.space_group_name_H-M   'P 1'
#
loop_
_entity.id
_entity.type
_entity.pdbx_description
1 polymer ?
#
loop_
_entity_poly.entity_id
_entity_poly.type
_entity_poly.pdbx_seq_one_letter_code
_entity_poly.pdbx_strand_id
1 'polypeptide(L)'
;VRNDLEYWGAHEWSNAKPGSIYHALKQMAKQGLLLAHETAPSTAGGPPRTEYEVTEEGLVEYRTLLRDAIRSYDQNLDVLSAAIGFIVDLPREEAVALLKERVEGMKEWRDSVTEYYTPEEGPESLGHIGEIMNLWVHSADAGAEWTRGLIERIEGGAYTF
;
A
#
# COMPACT_ATOMS: atom_id res chain seq x y z
N VAL A 1 2.01 11.90 -15.93
CA VAL A 1 1.99 10.51 -15.39
C VAL A 1 3.35 9.84 -15.44
N ARG A 2 3.86 9.36 -16.60
CA ARG A 2 5.14 8.62 -16.62
C ARG A 2 6.33 9.41 -16.05
N ASN A 3 6.52 10.66 -16.50
CA ASN A 3 7.62 11.50 -16.02
C ASN A 3 7.50 11.80 -14.52
N ASP A 4 6.28 11.94 -14.00
CA ASP A 4 6.05 12.21 -12.58
C ASP A 4 6.37 10.98 -11.73
N LEU A 5 5.99 9.78 -12.19
CA LEU A 5 6.34 8.51 -11.54
C LEU A 5 7.84 8.25 -11.55
N GLU A 6 8.53 8.59 -12.65
CA GLU A 6 9.99 8.55 -12.70
C GLU A 6 10.62 9.55 -11.71
N TYR A 7 10.07 10.77 -11.61
CA TYR A 7 10.52 11.78 -10.66
C TYR A 7 10.31 11.39 -9.18
N TRP A 8 9.20 10.72 -8.86
CA TRP A 8 8.92 10.20 -7.50
C TRP A 8 9.68 8.93 -7.14
N GLY A 9 10.57 8.44 -8.02
CA GLY A 9 11.32 7.22 -7.76
C GLY A 9 10.45 5.97 -7.71
N ALA A 10 9.32 5.92 -8.44
CA ALA A 10 8.36 4.81 -8.36
C ALA A 10 8.97 3.43 -8.64
N HIS A 11 10.07 3.38 -9.38
CA HIS A 11 10.84 2.17 -9.63
C HIS A 11 11.54 1.59 -8.38
N GLU A 12 11.76 2.40 -7.34
CA GLU A 12 12.39 1.95 -6.08
C GLU A 12 11.42 1.26 -5.14
N TRP A 13 10.12 1.55 -5.26
CA TRP A 13 9.08 1.07 -4.35
C TRP A 13 7.90 0.38 -5.04
N SER A 14 7.96 0.18 -6.37
CA SER A 14 6.95 -0.53 -7.15
C SER A 14 7.56 -1.32 -8.31
N ASN A 15 7.04 -2.53 -8.54
CA ASN A 15 7.38 -3.36 -9.70
C ASN A 15 6.70 -2.93 -11.03
N ALA A 16 6.02 -1.78 -11.07
CA ALA A 16 5.30 -1.30 -12.25
C ALA A 16 6.25 -0.97 -13.43
N LYS A 17 6.06 -1.65 -14.57
CA LYS A 17 6.84 -1.37 -15.78
C LYS A 17 6.28 -0.15 -16.52
N PRO A 18 7.12 0.73 -17.10
CA PRO A 18 6.64 1.92 -17.80
C PRO A 18 5.60 1.63 -18.90
N GLY A 19 5.72 0.49 -19.59
CA GLY A 19 4.77 0.07 -20.62
C GLY A 19 3.40 -0.36 -20.08
N SER A 20 3.32 -0.92 -18.86
CA SER A 20 2.05 -1.37 -18.28
C SER A 20 1.17 -0.21 -17.81
N ILE A 21 1.74 0.97 -17.55
CA ILE A 21 1.00 2.17 -17.15
C ILE A 21 -0.02 2.59 -18.21
N TYR A 22 0.39 2.63 -19.48
CA TYR A 22 -0.52 2.99 -20.57
C TYR A 22 -1.66 1.98 -20.76
N HIS A 23 -1.35 0.69 -20.57
CA HIS A 23 -2.37 -0.35 -20.60
C HIS A 23 -3.35 -0.21 -19.42
N ALA A 24 -2.83 0.08 -18.22
CA ALA A 24 -3.65 0.32 -17.04
C ALA A 24 -4.56 1.54 -17.21
N LEU A 25 -4.05 2.69 -17.67
CA LEU A 25 -4.85 3.90 -17.92
C LEU A 25 -5.99 3.63 -18.91
N LYS A 26 -5.70 2.95 -20.03
CA LYS A 26 -6.74 2.55 -21.00
C LYS A 26 -7.77 1.60 -20.40
N GLN A 27 -7.34 0.68 -19.55
CA GLN A 27 -8.23 -0.29 -18.92
C GLN A 27 -9.13 0.36 -17.87
N MET A 28 -8.57 1.22 -17.02
CA MET A 28 -9.32 2.01 -16.04
C MET A 28 -10.34 2.93 -16.72
N ALA A 29 -10.00 3.51 -17.88
CA ALA A 29 -10.97 4.26 -18.67
C ALA A 29 -12.11 3.39 -19.22
N LYS A 30 -11.82 2.18 -19.71
CA LYS A 30 -12.86 1.22 -20.13
C LYS A 30 -13.76 0.78 -18.97
N GLN A 31 -13.23 0.76 -17.75
CA GLN A 31 -13.96 0.44 -16.52
C GLN A 31 -14.74 1.64 -15.96
N GLY A 32 -14.61 2.84 -16.57
CA GLY A 32 -15.27 4.05 -16.09
C GLY A 32 -14.61 4.70 -14.87
N LEU A 33 -13.43 4.22 -14.45
CA LEU A 33 -12.65 4.82 -13.36
C LEU A 33 -11.88 6.08 -13.80
N LEU A 34 -11.66 6.22 -15.11
CA LEU A 34 -11.07 7.40 -15.72
C LEU A 34 -11.92 7.85 -16.91
N LEU A 35 -12.02 9.16 -17.11
CA LEU A 35 -12.50 9.76 -18.34
C LEU A 35 -11.28 10.02 -19.25
N ALA A 36 -11.29 9.43 -20.44
CA ALA A 36 -10.28 9.72 -21.46
C ALA A 36 -10.78 10.86 -22.36
N HIS A 37 -10.11 12.00 -22.31
CA HIS A 37 -10.39 13.15 -23.16
C HIS A 37 -9.84 12.92 -24.57
N GLU A 38 -10.53 13.49 -25.57
CA GLU A 38 -10.07 13.43 -26.96
C GLU A 38 -8.66 14.01 -27.10
N THR A 39 -7.92 13.47 -28.07
CA THR A 39 -6.53 13.80 -28.30
C THR A 39 -6.40 15.22 -28.83
N ALA A 40 -6.15 16.18 -27.95
CA ALA A 40 -5.82 17.54 -28.37
C ALA A 40 -4.51 17.52 -29.18
N PRO A 41 -4.40 18.29 -30.28
CA PRO A 41 -3.12 18.54 -30.92
C PRO A 41 -2.18 19.13 -29.87
N SER A 42 -0.99 18.54 -29.72
CA SER A 42 0.02 19.10 -28.83
C SER A 42 0.26 20.57 -29.21
N THR A 43 0.07 21.49 -28.26
CA THR A 43 0.39 22.92 -28.45
C THR A 43 1.87 23.15 -28.78
N ALA A 44 2.72 22.15 -28.54
CA ALA A 44 4.15 22.13 -28.83
C ALA A 44 4.54 21.28 -30.07
N GLY A 45 3.57 20.82 -30.89
CA GLY A 45 3.85 20.07 -32.13
C GLY A 45 4.27 18.60 -31.94
N GLY A 46 4.05 18.02 -30.76
CA GLY A 46 4.28 16.60 -30.49
C GLY A 46 3.12 15.66 -30.87
N PRO A 47 3.30 14.34 -30.74
CA PRO A 47 2.25 13.36 -31.00
C PRO A 47 1.00 13.63 -30.13
N PRO A 48 -0.20 13.30 -30.63
CA PRO A 48 -1.45 13.48 -29.90
C PRO A 48 -1.38 12.79 -28.53
N ARG A 49 -1.74 13.52 -27.47
CA ARG A 49 -1.76 13.02 -26.09
C ARG A 49 -3.20 12.81 -25.65
N THR A 50 -3.49 11.64 -25.10
CA THR A 50 -4.74 11.39 -24.38
C THR A 50 -4.57 11.89 -22.97
N GLU A 51 -5.43 12.80 -22.55
CA GLU A 51 -5.52 13.24 -21.16
C GLU A 51 -6.54 12.37 -20.42
N TYR A 52 -6.22 11.99 -19.19
CA TYR A 52 -7.08 11.19 -18.34
C TYR A 52 -7.47 12.01 -17.13
N GLU A 53 -8.75 12.02 -16.81
CA GLU A 53 -9.32 12.62 -15.61
C GLU A 53 -9.92 11.51 -14.75
N VAL A 54 -9.73 11.59 -13.43
CA VAL A 54 -10.35 10.62 -12.52
C VAL A 54 -11.85 10.89 -12.41
N THR A 55 -12.66 9.84 -12.48
CA THR A 55 -14.11 9.95 -12.25
C THR A 55 -14.43 9.90 -10.77
N GLU A 56 -15.68 10.19 -10.40
CA GLU A 56 -16.12 10.04 -9.01
C GLU A 56 -16.05 8.57 -8.55
N GLU A 57 -16.42 7.64 -9.41
CA GLU A 57 -16.26 6.20 -9.19
C GLU A 57 -14.78 5.81 -9.04
N GLY A 58 -13.91 6.37 -9.89
CA GLY A 58 -12.47 6.17 -9.79
C GLY A 58 -11.89 6.65 -8.46
N LEU A 59 -12.37 7.77 -7.95
CA LEU A 59 -11.95 8.31 -6.65
C LEU A 59 -12.44 7.44 -5.48
N VAL A 60 -13.67 6.92 -5.56
CA VAL A 60 -14.21 5.99 -4.57
C VAL A 60 -13.39 4.70 -4.53
N GLU A 61 -13.08 4.14 -5.71
CA GLU A 61 -12.26 2.92 -5.83
C GLU A 61 -10.85 3.15 -5.28
N TYR A 62 -10.20 4.26 -5.68
CA TYR A 62 -8.89 4.64 -5.17
C TYR A 62 -8.86 4.72 -3.63
N ARG A 63 -9.83 5.41 -3.02
CA ARG A 63 -9.90 5.50 -1.55
C ARG A 63 -10.18 4.16 -0.89
N THR A 64 -10.94 3.29 -1.54
CA THR A 64 -11.21 1.93 -1.03
C THR A 64 -9.93 1.11 -1.02
N LEU A 65 -9.19 1.08 -2.13
CA LEU A 65 -7.91 0.40 -2.25
C LEU A 65 -6.87 0.96 -1.25
N LEU A 66 -6.82 2.27 -1.07
CA LEU A 66 -5.93 2.91 -0.10
C LEU A 66 -6.23 2.45 1.33
N ARG A 67 -7.49 2.46 1.75
CA ARG A 67 -7.90 1.99 3.08
C ARG A 67 -7.55 0.54 3.30
N ASP A 68 -7.88 -0.31 2.34
CA ASP A 68 -7.61 -1.74 2.39
C ASP A 68 -6.10 -2.02 2.50
N ALA A 69 -5.30 -1.30 1.72
CA ALA A 69 -3.85 -1.46 1.72
C ALA A 69 -3.21 -1.01 3.06
N ILE A 70 -3.77 0.00 3.73
CA ILE A 70 -3.28 0.45 5.05
C ILE A 70 -3.67 -0.57 6.13
N ARG A 71 -4.94 -0.99 6.20
CA ARG A 71 -5.46 -1.80 7.31
C ARG A 71 -5.03 -3.27 7.29
N SER A 72 -4.86 -3.89 6.12
CA SER A 72 -4.58 -5.33 6.03
C SER A 72 -3.11 -5.64 6.30
N TYR A 73 -2.83 -6.46 7.32
CA TYR A 73 -1.46 -6.74 7.76
C TYR A 73 -0.61 -7.52 6.73
N ASP A 74 -1.27 -8.31 5.89
CA ASP A 74 -0.69 -9.26 4.94
C ASP A 74 -0.50 -8.71 3.52
N GLN A 75 -0.66 -7.40 3.33
CA GLN A 75 -0.38 -6.76 2.05
C GLN A 75 1.06 -6.99 1.59
N ASN A 76 1.21 -7.20 0.28
CA ASN A 76 2.53 -7.17 -0.36
C ASN A 76 3.24 -5.84 -0.07
N LEU A 77 4.56 -5.90 0.13
CA LEU A 77 5.33 -4.74 0.53
C LEU A 77 5.21 -3.56 -0.46
N ASP A 78 5.14 -3.83 -1.77
CA ASP A 78 4.92 -2.81 -2.80
C ASP A 78 3.57 -2.09 -2.63
N VAL A 79 2.51 -2.83 -2.27
CA VAL A 79 1.16 -2.29 -2.09
C VAL A 79 1.11 -1.42 -0.84
N LEU A 80 1.69 -1.92 0.27
CA LEU A 80 1.83 -1.13 1.49
C LEU A 80 2.68 0.12 1.25
N SER A 81 3.79 0.00 0.53
CA SER A 81 4.69 1.14 0.23
C SER A 81 3.96 2.22 -0.57
N ALA A 82 3.19 1.83 -1.58
CA ALA A 82 2.33 2.77 -2.31
C ALA A 82 1.29 3.41 -1.37
N ALA A 83 0.63 2.63 -0.53
CA ALA A 83 -0.38 3.14 0.41
C ALA A 83 0.20 4.13 1.42
N ILE A 84 1.41 3.89 1.94
CA ILE A 84 2.12 4.84 2.79
C ILE A 84 2.48 6.11 2.02
N GLY A 85 2.88 6.01 0.76
CA GLY A 85 3.12 7.17 -0.10
C GLY A 85 1.89 8.07 -0.29
N PHE A 86 0.68 7.50 -0.18
CA PHE A 86 -0.60 8.19 -0.34
C PHE A 86 -1.40 8.34 0.96
N ILE A 87 -0.82 8.03 2.13
CA ILE A 87 -1.55 8.01 3.41
C ILE A 87 -2.15 9.36 3.78
N VAL A 88 -1.55 10.45 3.30
CA VAL A 88 -1.98 11.83 3.55
C VAL A 88 -3.22 12.23 2.74
N ASP A 89 -3.66 11.40 1.79
CA ASP A 89 -4.90 11.66 1.04
C ASP A 89 -6.16 11.29 1.86
N LEU A 90 -5.98 10.68 3.04
CA LEU A 90 -7.02 10.42 4.04
C LEU A 90 -7.01 11.50 5.13
N PRO A 91 -8.11 11.71 5.87
CA PRO A 91 -8.08 12.41 7.15
C PRO A 91 -7.10 11.74 8.12
N ARG A 92 -6.32 12.54 8.86
CA ARG A 92 -5.34 12.06 9.85
C ARG A 92 -5.92 11.00 10.80
N GLU A 93 -7.09 11.28 11.35
CA GLU A 93 -7.75 10.38 12.31
C GLU A 93 -8.14 9.03 11.67
N GLU A 94 -8.56 9.06 10.41
CA GLU A 94 -8.89 7.86 9.65
C GLU A 94 -7.64 7.02 9.36
N ALA A 95 -6.55 7.65 8.91
CA ALA A 95 -5.28 6.96 8.69
C ALA A 95 -4.75 6.29 9.97
N VAL A 96 -4.82 6.98 11.11
CA VAL A 96 -4.44 6.43 12.41
C VAL A 96 -5.33 5.25 12.80
N ALA A 97 -6.65 5.35 12.59
CA ALA A 97 -7.58 4.25 12.88
C ALA A 97 -7.25 2.99 12.07
N LEU A 98 -7.01 3.13 10.77
CA LEU A 98 -6.66 2.00 9.89
C LEU A 98 -5.31 1.37 10.26
N LEU A 99 -4.32 2.18 10.66
CA LEU A 99 -3.05 1.66 11.15
C LEU A 99 -3.21 0.91 12.49
N LYS A 100 -4.15 1.34 13.35
CA LYS A 100 -4.50 0.61 14.58
C LYS A 100 -5.15 -0.73 14.25
N GLU A 101 -6.05 -0.78 13.27
CA GLU A 101 -6.60 -2.05 12.76
C GLU A 101 -5.50 -2.98 12.24
N ARG A 102 -4.51 -2.44 11.50
CA ARG A 102 -3.34 -3.19 11.05
C ARG A 102 -2.56 -3.82 12.21
N VAL A 103 -2.33 -3.06 13.29
CA VAL A 103 -1.65 -3.56 14.49
C VAL A 103 -2.43 -4.70 15.13
N GLU A 104 -3.76 -4.58 15.22
CA GLU A 104 -4.59 -5.66 15.78
C GLU A 104 -4.55 -6.90 14.88
N GLY A 105 -4.64 -6.77 13.56
CA GLY A 105 -4.51 -7.90 12.64
C GLY A 105 -3.16 -8.63 12.75
N MET A 106 -2.06 -7.89 12.98
CA MET A 106 -0.75 -8.49 13.24
C MET A 106 -0.71 -9.25 14.56
N LYS A 107 -1.36 -8.74 15.61
CA LYS A 107 -1.46 -9.43 16.91
C LYS A 107 -2.27 -10.71 16.78
N GLU A 108 -3.44 -10.65 16.13
CA GLU A 108 -4.28 -11.82 15.90
C GLU A 108 -3.54 -12.90 15.10
N TRP A 109 -2.78 -12.49 14.08
CA TRP A 109 -1.93 -13.42 13.33
C TRP A 109 -0.85 -14.03 14.21
N ARG A 110 -0.13 -13.21 15.00
CA ARG A 110 0.88 -13.70 15.95
C ARG A 110 0.28 -14.72 16.92
N ASP A 111 -0.85 -14.39 17.52
CA ASP A 111 -1.53 -15.23 18.51
C ASP A 111 -1.92 -16.59 17.90
N SER A 112 -2.40 -16.59 16.65
CA SER A 112 -2.72 -17.83 15.91
C SER A 112 -1.50 -18.73 15.67
N VAL A 113 -0.32 -18.15 15.47
CA VAL A 113 0.94 -18.93 15.34
C VAL A 113 1.34 -19.50 16.69
N THR A 114 1.20 -18.70 17.76
CA THR A 114 1.59 -19.12 19.11
C THR A 114 0.64 -20.11 19.79
N GLU A 115 -0.52 -20.39 19.18
CA GLU A 115 -1.40 -21.48 19.62
C GLU A 115 -0.74 -22.86 19.42
N TYR A 116 0.11 -23.00 18.41
CA TYR A 116 0.75 -24.26 18.02
C TYR A 116 2.27 -24.27 18.21
N TYR A 117 2.85 -23.11 18.52
CA TYR A 117 4.29 -22.92 18.66
C TYR A 117 4.59 -22.06 19.90
N THR A 118 5.47 -22.53 20.77
CA THR A 118 5.92 -21.78 21.95
C THR A 118 7.28 -21.14 21.63
N PRO A 119 7.37 -19.82 21.36
CA PRO A 119 8.63 -19.19 20.98
C PRO A 119 9.74 -19.36 22.02
N GLU A 120 9.38 -19.43 23.31
CA GLU A 120 10.30 -19.60 24.43
C GLU A 120 10.98 -20.98 24.44
N GLU A 121 10.38 -21.99 23.81
CA GLU A 121 10.96 -23.33 23.67
C GLU A 121 11.93 -23.43 22.49
N GLY A 122 12.08 -22.35 21.71
CA GLY A 122 12.95 -22.29 20.54
C GLY A 122 12.36 -23.00 19.31
N PRO A 123 12.78 -22.62 18.09
CA PRO A 123 12.34 -23.27 16.85
C PRO A 123 12.70 -24.77 16.81
N GLU A 124 13.78 -25.19 17.49
CA GLU A 124 14.25 -26.57 17.52
C GLU A 124 13.23 -27.57 18.10
N SER A 125 12.26 -27.10 18.91
CA SER A 125 11.16 -27.91 19.45
C SER A 125 10.31 -28.60 18.37
N LEU A 126 10.24 -27.99 17.17
CA LEU A 126 9.58 -28.52 15.98
C LEU A 126 10.57 -28.89 14.86
N GLY A 127 11.87 -28.99 15.19
CA GLY A 127 12.95 -29.13 14.23
C GLY A 127 13.02 -27.93 13.27
N HIS A 128 13.56 -28.14 12.05
CA HIS A 128 13.72 -27.05 11.07
C HIS A 128 12.41 -26.36 10.64
N ILE A 129 11.25 -26.99 10.88
CA ILE A 129 9.95 -26.38 10.57
C ILE A 129 9.61 -25.28 11.57
N GLY A 130 10.10 -25.35 12.81
CA GLY A 130 9.92 -24.30 13.81
C GLY A 130 10.52 -22.96 13.38
N GLU A 131 11.52 -22.95 12.50
CA GLU A 131 12.08 -21.71 11.92
C GLU A 131 11.04 -20.91 11.12
N ILE A 132 10.05 -21.58 10.50
CA ILE A 132 8.97 -20.92 9.77
C ILE A 132 8.06 -20.19 10.76
N MET A 133 7.67 -20.84 11.86
CA MET A 133 6.84 -20.24 12.90
C MET A 133 7.57 -19.08 13.59
N ASN A 134 8.86 -19.28 13.88
CA ASN A 134 9.70 -18.26 14.48
C ASN A 134 9.85 -17.04 13.56
N LEU A 135 10.05 -17.25 12.25
CA LEU A 135 10.04 -16.18 11.25
C LEU A 135 8.72 -15.41 11.24
N TRP A 136 7.57 -16.09 11.34
CA TRP A 136 6.27 -15.44 11.36
C TRP A 136 6.04 -14.60 12.61
N VAL A 137 6.38 -15.13 13.79
CA VAL A 137 6.31 -14.38 15.06
C VAL A 137 7.18 -13.12 15.00
N HIS A 138 8.44 -13.26 14.55
CA HIS A 138 9.33 -12.11 14.38
C HIS A 138 8.79 -11.08 13.38
N SER A 139 8.22 -11.55 12.26
CA SER A 139 7.66 -10.65 11.23
C SER A 139 6.44 -9.89 11.76
N ALA A 140 5.57 -10.55 12.52
CA ALA A 140 4.41 -9.93 13.15
C ALA A 140 4.84 -8.88 14.19
N ASP A 141 5.80 -9.22 15.06
CA ASP A 141 6.30 -8.34 16.12
C ASP A 141 6.97 -7.08 15.53
N ALA A 142 7.88 -7.26 14.57
CA ALA A 142 8.56 -6.15 13.90
C ALA A 142 7.60 -5.27 13.10
N GLY A 143 6.64 -5.88 12.38
CA GLY A 143 5.61 -5.15 11.66
C GLY A 143 4.74 -4.30 12.58
N ALA A 144 4.34 -4.86 13.72
CA ALA A 144 3.50 -4.18 14.69
C ALA A 144 4.26 -3.03 15.39
N GLU A 145 5.53 -3.25 15.75
CA GLU A 145 6.42 -2.21 16.28
C GLU A 145 6.57 -1.04 15.31
N TRP A 146 6.91 -1.32 14.05
CA TRP A 146 7.03 -0.29 13.03
C TRP A 146 5.73 0.50 12.84
N THR A 147 4.59 -0.19 12.79
CA THR A 147 3.28 0.43 12.60
C THR A 147 2.93 1.35 13.77
N ARG A 148 3.19 0.93 15.02
CA ARG A 148 3.01 1.78 16.21
C ARG A 148 3.90 3.02 16.16
N GLY A 149 5.17 2.85 15.80
CA GLY A 149 6.07 3.99 15.63
C GLY A 149 5.60 4.97 14.54
N LEU A 150 4.97 4.48 13.46
CA LEU A 150 4.34 5.35 12.45
C LEU A 150 3.14 6.10 13.02
N ILE A 151 2.26 5.43 13.76
CA ILE A 151 1.12 6.06 14.45
C ILE A 151 1.60 7.18 15.37
N GLU A 152 2.60 6.93 16.22
CA GLU A 152 3.16 7.92 17.14
C GLU A 152 3.68 9.16 16.40
N ARG A 153 4.37 8.98 15.26
CA ARG A 153 4.81 10.11 14.43
C ARG A 153 3.64 10.88 13.81
N ILE A 154 2.60 10.20 13.34
CA ILE A 154 1.42 10.84 12.76
C ILE A 154 0.65 11.64 13.83
N GLU A 155 0.40 11.03 14.99
CA GLU A 155 -0.25 11.68 16.14
C GLU A 155 0.59 12.84 16.69
N GLY A 156 1.93 12.71 16.64
CA GLY A 156 2.89 13.76 16.98
C GLY A 156 3.06 14.87 15.94
N GLY A 157 2.35 14.81 14.81
CA GLY A 157 2.31 15.89 13.82
C GLY A 157 3.43 15.87 12.76
N ALA A 158 4.10 14.73 12.53
CA ALA A 158 5.22 14.63 11.59
C ALA A 158 4.86 14.92 10.12
N TYR A 159 3.58 14.82 9.75
CA TYR A 159 3.09 14.96 8.36
C TYR A 159 1.87 15.86 8.28
N THR A 160 1.67 16.49 7.12
CA THR A 160 0.46 17.26 6.78
C THR A 160 -0.50 16.34 6.04
N PHE A 161 -1.74 16.26 6.55
CA PHE A 161 -2.87 15.54 5.98
C PHE A 161 -3.88 16.58 5.49
#